data_AF-A0A659UKU2-F1
#
_entry.id   AF-A0A659UKU2-F1
#
_cell.length_a   1.000
_cell.length_b   1.000
_cell.length_c   1.000
_cell.angle_alpha   90.00
_cell.angle_beta   90.00
_cell.angle_gamma   90.00
#
_symmetry.space_group_name_H-M   'P 1'
#
loop_
_entity.id
_entity.type
_entity.pdbx_description
1 polymer ?
#
loop_
_entity_poly.entity_id
_entity_poly.type
_entity_poly.pdbx_seq_one_letter_code
_entity_poly.pdbx_strand_id
1 'polypeptide(L)'
;AAAMNAALDARGIPPATVAKMKPWMLSAMMALPACELARQSSGATVLDVKLAESAKAAGKPVEGLETAESQLRAMASLPLAFHMKGLVDTLKLGDKVNDINETMIVLYQ
;
A
#
# COMPACT_ATOMS: atom_id res chain seq x y z
N ALA A 1 19.85 -5.33 -1.41
CA ALA A 1 19.95 -4.95 -2.84
C ALA A 1 19.42 -6.05 -3.76
N ALA A 2 19.99 -7.27 -3.75
CA ALA A 2 19.56 -8.35 -4.66
C ALA A 2 18.06 -8.70 -4.60
N ALA A 3 17.51 -8.93 -3.41
CA ALA A 3 16.08 -9.21 -3.24
C ALA A 3 15.17 -8.06 -3.70
N MET A 4 15.63 -6.81 -3.56
CA MET A 4 14.90 -5.62 -4.03
C MET A 4 14.91 -5.55 -5.55
N ASN A 5 16.07 -5.71 -6.19
CA ASN A 5 16.16 -5.70 -7.65
C ASN A 5 15.32 -6.82 -8.26
N ALA A 6 15.41 -8.05 -7.74
CA ALA A 6 14.62 -9.18 -8.23
C ALA A 6 13.10 -8.93 -8.14
N ALA A 7 12.62 -8.34 -7.04
CA ALA A 7 11.21 -8.03 -6.88
C ALA A 7 10.74 -6.87 -7.77
N LEU A 8 11.59 -5.86 -7.98
CA LEU A 8 11.32 -4.77 -8.91
C LEU A 8 11.26 -5.28 -10.36
N ASP A 9 12.21 -6.14 -10.74
CA ASP A 9 12.28 -6.76 -12.07
C ASP A 9 11.06 -7.65 -12.34
N ALA A 10 10.62 -8.45 -11.35
CA ALA A 10 9.42 -9.27 -11.45
C ALA A 10 8.14 -8.46 -11.70
N ARG A 11 8.14 -7.17 -11.34
CA ARG A 11 7.03 -6.23 -11.57
C ARG A 11 7.28 -5.24 -12.72
N GLY A 12 8.39 -5.39 -13.44
CA GLY A 12 8.75 -4.50 -14.54
C GLY A 12 9.07 -3.06 -14.11
N ILE A 13 9.50 -2.84 -12.87
CA ILE A 13 9.80 -1.52 -12.32
C ILE A 13 11.31 -1.27 -12.41
N PRO A 14 11.80 -0.32 -13.22
CA PRO A 14 13.24 -0.04 -13.28
C PRO A 14 13.73 0.59 -11.97
N PRO A 15 14.82 0.12 -11.33
CA PRO A 15 15.29 0.63 -10.04
C PRO A 15 15.54 2.15 -10.00
N ALA A 16 15.94 2.75 -11.13
CA ALA A 16 16.15 4.19 -11.24
C ALA A 16 14.86 5.02 -11.02
N THR A 17 13.68 4.45 -11.33
CA THR A 17 12.39 5.14 -11.18
C THR A 17 11.98 5.28 -9.71
N VAL A 18 12.49 4.40 -8.85
CA VAL A 18 12.14 4.35 -7.42
C VAL A 18 13.27 4.85 -6.50
N ALA A 19 14.44 5.19 -7.06
CA ALA A 19 15.63 5.55 -6.30
C ALA A 19 15.44 6.77 -5.37
N LYS A 20 14.48 7.65 -5.68
CA LYS A 20 14.16 8.83 -4.86
C LYS A 20 13.03 8.60 -3.85
N MET A 21 12.39 7.43 -3.88
CA MET A 21 11.29 7.11 -2.97
C MET A 21 11.82 6.72 -1.59
N LYS A 22 11.07 7.06 -0.55
CA LYS A 22 11.33 6.54 0.80
C LYS A 22 11.00 5.04 0.83
N PRO A 23 11.76 4.20 1.57
CA PRO A 23 11.54 2.75 1.50
C PRO A 23 10.14 2.31 1.93
N TRP A 24 9.50 3.00 2.87
CA TRP A 24 8.14 2.69 3.30
C TRP A 24 7.08 2.88 2.19
N MET A 25 7.30 3.82 1.26
CA MET A 25 6.42 4.00 0.11
C MET A 25 6.51 2.80 -0.82
N LEU A 26 7.73 2.29 -1.02
CA LEU A 26 7.94 1.07 -1.81
C LEU A 26 7.32 -0.13 -1.13
N SER A 27 7.44 -0.27 0.19
CA SER A 27 6.76 -1.34 0.93
C SER A 27 5.25 -1.31 0.69
N ALA A 28 4.62 -0.14 0.78
CA ALA A 28 3.18 0.01 0.55
C ALA A 28 2.78 -0.40 -0.88
N MET A 29 3.55 0.01 -1.89
CA MET A 29 3.32 -0.41 -3.29
C MET A 29 3.51 -1.92 -3.48
N MET A 30 4.49 -2.51 -2.79
CA MET A 30 4.80 -3.93 -2.89
C MET A 30 3.81 -4.83 -2.15
N ALA A 31 3.06 -4.27 -1.19
CA ALA A 31 2.08 -5.01 -0.38
C ALA A 31 0.74 -5.30 -1.11
N LEU A 32 0.51 -4.68 -2.27
CA LEU A 32 -0.70 -4.91 -3.07
C LEU A 32 -0.47 -5.96 -4.16
N PRO A 33 -1.45 -6.84 -4.43
CA PRO A 33 -1.42 -7.76 -5.56
C PRO A 33 -1.66 -7.01 -6.87
N ALA A 34 -1.20 -7.56 -7.98
CA ALA A 34 -1.31 -6.91 -9.30
C ALA A 34 -2.77 -6.66 -9.72
N CYS A 35 -3.69 -7.56 -9.35
CA CYS A 35 -5.12 -7.40 -9.62
C CYS A 35 -5.72 -6.20 -8.88
N GLU A 36 -5.33 -5.96 -7.63
CA GLU A 36 -5.83 -4.81 -6.86
C GLU A 36 -5.26 -3.49 -7.41
N LEU A 37 -3.99 -3.47 -7.82
CA LEU A 37 -3.40 -2.31 -8.47
C LEU A 37 -4.14 -1.97 -9.79
N ALA A 38 -4.49 -2.99 -10.58
CA ALA A 38 -5.28 -2.82 -11.80
C ALA A 38 -6.70 -2.31 -11.49
N ARG A 39 -7.35 -2.85 -10.45
CA ARG A 39 -8.69 -2.40 -10.00
C ARG A 39 -8.69 -0.93 -9.58
N GLN A 40 -7.69 -0.50 -8.80
CA GLN A 40 -7.56 0.90 -8.41
C GLN A 40 -7.28 1.81 -9.62
N SER A 41 -6.41 1.36 -10.53
CA SER A 41 -6.07 2.10 -11.76
C SER A 41 -7.24 2.23 -12.74
N SER A 42 -8.23 1.34 -12.67
CA SER A 42 -9.49 1.45 -13.45
C SER A 42 -10.51 2.42 -12.84
N GLY A 43 -10.12 3.17 -11.81
CA GLY A 43 -10.98 4.16 -11.15
C GLY A 43 -11.91 3.59 -10.08
N ALA A 44 -11.74 2.33 -9.69
CA ALA A 44 -12.52 1.78 -8.60
C ALA A 44 -12.09 2.43 -7.26
N THR A 45 -13.06 2.85 -6.47
CA THR A 45 -12.78 3.48 -5.17
C THR A 45 -12.30 2.45 -4.14
N VAL A 46 -11.52 2.92 -3.18
CA VAL A 46 -11.16 2.16 -1.98
C VAL A 46 -12.33 2.16 -0.99
N LEU A 47 -12.34 1.19 -0.08
CA LEU A 47 -13.43 0.98 0.88
C LEU A 47 -13.74 2.25 1.68
N ASP A 48 -12.73 2.92 2.20
CA ASP A 48 -12.90 4.11 3.06
C ASP A 48 -13.63 5.25 2.34
N VAL A 49 -13.34 5.46 1.05
CA VAL A 49 -14.04 6.46 0.22
C VAL A 49 -15.51 6.08 0.07
N LYS A 50 -15.78 4.82 -0.27
CA LYS A 50 -17.16 4.32 -0.42
C LYS A 50 -17.95 4.44 0.89
N LEU A 51 -17.33 4.15 2.04
CA LEU A 51 -17.93 4.29 3.36
C LEU A 51 -18.23 5.76 3.68
N ALA A 52 -17.28 6.66 3.43
CA ALA A 52 -17.46 8.09 3.65
C ALA A 52 -18.58 8.66 2.78
N GLU A 53 -18.65 8.28 1.50
CA GLU A 53 -19.72 8.68 0.58
C GLU A 53 -21.09 8.16 1.04
N SER A 54 -21.16 6.90 1.44
CA SER A 54 -22.39 6.29 1.96
C SER A 54 -22.87 6.96 3.25
N ALA A 55 -21.95 7.31 4.15
CA ALA A 55 -22.27 8.03 5.39
C ALA A 55 -22.82 9.43 5.09
N LYS A 56 -22.18 10.19 4.18
CA LYS A 56 -22.65 11.50 3.73
C LYS A 56 -24.04 11.42 3.11
N ALA A 57 -24.28 10.44 2.24
CA ALA A 57 -25.60 10.22 1.62
C ALA A 57 -26.69 9.88 2.65
N ALA A 58 -26.32 9.22 3.75
CA ALA A 58 -27.21 8.95 4.87
C ALA A 58 -27.36 10.12 5.87
N GLY A 59 -26.80 11.29 5.57
CA GLY A 59 -26.84 12.47 6.44
C GLY A 59 -25.99 12.34 7.72
N LYS A 60 -25.05 11.40 7.76
CA LYS A 60 -24.14 11.21 8.90
C LYS A 60 -22.92 12.13 8.76
N PRO A 61 -22.47 12.76 9.85
CA PRO A 61 -21.23 13.52 9.84
C PRO A 61 -20.04 12.60 9.51
N VAL A 62 -19.11 13.11 8.73
CA VAL A 62 -17.84 12.44 8.41
C VAL A 62 -16.72 13.38 8.81
N GLU A 63 -15.88 12.91 9.73
CA GLU A 63 -14.74 13.67 10.26
C GLU A 63 -13.47 12.84 10.09
N GLY A 64 -12.36 13.52 9.79
CA GLY A 64 -11.05 12.87 9.70
C GLY A 64 -10.40 12.76 11.08
N LEU A 65 -9.76 11.63 11.37
CA LEU A 65 -9.01 11.44 12.62
C LEU A 65 -7.68 12.23 12.62
N GLU A 66 -7.14 12.54 11.44
CA GLU A 66 -5.86 13.21 11.24
C GLU A 66 -5.80 13.89 9.86
N THR A 67 -4.77 14.71 9.65
CA THR A 67 -4.46 15.26 8.32
C THR A 67 -3.49 14.37 7.56
N ALA A 68 -3.54 14.42 6.23
CA ALA A 68 -2.57 13.70 5.40
C ALA A 68 -1.12 14.10 5.73
N GLU A 69 -0.87 15.39 6.01
CA GLU A 69 0.45 15.86 6.42
C GLU A 69 0.92 15.22 7.74
N SER A 70 0.04 15.18 8.75
CA SER A 70 0.34 14.58 10.05
C SER A 70 0.74 13.12 9.90
N GLN A 71 -0.04 12.35 9.14
CA GLN A 71 0.22 10.93 8.92
C GLN A 71 1.52 10.70 8.16
N LEU A 72 1.78 11.45 7.08
CA LEU A 72 3.02 11.36 6.32
C LEU A 72 4.24 11.73 7.16
N ARG A 73 4.12 12.75 8.01
CA ARG A 73 5.18 13.17 8.93
C ARG A 73 5.44 12.12 10.01
N ALA A 74 4.39 11.52 10.56
CA ALA A 74 4.50 10.44 11.53
C ALA A 74 5.24 9.24 10.93
N MET A 75 4.83 8.76 9.75
CA MET A 75 5.54 7.70 9.03
C MET A 75 7.00 8.09 8.73
N ALA A 76 7.25 9.30 8.25
CA ALA A 76 8.60 9.76 7.91
C ALA A 76 9.54 9.92 9.12
N SER A 77 8.98 10.04 10.33
CA SER A 77 9.75 10.17 11.58
C SER A 77 10.39 8.86 12.04
N LEU A 78 9.94 7.72 11.53
CA LEU A 78 10.50 6.42 11.90
C LEU A 78 11.92 6.23 11.33
N PRO A 79 12.81 5.50 12.04
CA PRO A 79 14.19 5.29 11.60
C PRO A 79 14.28 4.66 10.20
N LEU A 80 15.22 5.12 9.37
CA LEU A 80 15.41 4.57 8.02
C LEU A 80 15.65 3.04 8.05
N ALA A 81 16.41 2.55 9.03
CA ALA A 81 16.66 1.12 9.21
C ALA A 81 15.35 0.32 9.41
N PHE A 82 14.36 0.90 10.10
CA PHE A 82 13.05 0.29 10.27
C PHE A 82 12.32 0.16 8.94
N HIS A 83 12.27 1.24 8.14
CA HIS A 83 11.68 1.20 6.80
C HIS A 83 12.38 0.23 5.86
N MET A 84 13.71 0.14 5.92
CA MET A 84 14.49 -0.82 5.11
C MET A 84 14.17 -2.26 5.50
N LYS A 85 14.08 -2.55 6.81
CA LYS A 85 13.67 -3.88 7.28
C LYS A 85 12.26 -4.22 6.80
N GLY A 86 11.31 -3.29 6.97
CA GLY A 86 9.92 -3.47 6.52
C GLY A 86 9.82 -3.71 5.01
N LEU A 87 10.61 -3.00 4.20
CA LEU A 87 10.69 -3.26 2.76
C LEU A 87 11.19 -4.67 2.47
N VAL A 88 12.33 -5.08 3.05
CA VAL A 88 12.87 -6.43 2.84
C VAL A 88 11.88 -7.51 3.27
N ASP A 89 11.19 -7.33 4.39
CA ASP A 89 10.20 -8.29 4.87
C ASP A 89 8.97 -8.35 3.97
N THR A 90 8.52 -7.21 3.44
CA THR A 90 7.43 -7.15 2.43
C THR A 90 7.83 -7.89 1.15
N LEU A 91 9.06 -7.68 0.67
CA LEU A 91 9.56 -8.34 -0.54
C LEU A 91 9.67 -9.87 -0.40
N LYS A 92 9.96 -10.36 0.81
CA LYS A 92 9.98 -11.80 1.09
C LYS A 92 8.59 -12.46 1.02
N LEU A 93 7.50 -11.69 1.10
CA LEU A 93 6.16 -12.25 0.92
C LEU A 93 5.99 -12.82 -0.49
N GLY A 94 6.56 -12.18 -1.51
CA GLY A 94 6.42 -12.61 -2.90
C GLY A 94 4.95 -12.84 -3.25
N ASP A 95 4.64 -14.01 -3.81
CA ASP A 95 3.27 -14.38 -4.21
C ASP A 95 2.31 -14.55 -3.02
N LYS A 96 2.81 -14.67 -1.78
CA LYS A 96 1.95 -14.75 -0.58
C LYS A 96 1.13 -13.49 -0.35
N VAL A 97 1.48 -12.36 -0.97
CA VAL A 97 0.64 -11.16 -0.98
C VAL A 97 -0.74 -11.45 -1.59
N ASN A 98 -0.80 -12.34 -2.59
CA ASN A 98 -2.06 -12.74 -3.20
C ASN A 98 -2.90 -13.54 -2.19
N ASP A 99 -2.29 -14.52 -1.51
CA ASP A 99 -2.97 -15.36 -0.52
C ASP A 99 -3.52 -14.54 0.65
N ILE A 100 -2.74 -13.56 1.14
CA ILE A 100 -3.16 -12.65 2.21
C ILE A 100 -4.39 -11.84 1.77
N ASN A 101 -4.36 -11.28 0.56
CA ASN A 101 -5.48 -10.49 0.04
C ASN A 101 -6.73 -11.35 -0.18
N GLU A 102 -6.58 -12.55 -0.76
CA GLU A 102 -7.69 -13.48 -0.95
C GLU A 102 -8.32 -13.90 0.38
N THR A 103 -7.49 -14.22 1.38
CA THR A 103 -7.96 -14.54 2.73
C THR A 103 -8.76 -13.38 3.32
N MET A 104 -8.30 -12.14 3.16
CA MET A 104 -9.02 -10.96 3.65
C MET A 104 -10.36 -10.77 2.91
N ILE A 105 -10.41 -11.00 1.59
CA ILE A 105 -11.65 -10.90 0.82
C ILE A 105 -12.66 -11.92 1.32
N VAL A 106 -12.26 -13.19 1.48
CA VAL A 106 -13.13 -14.28 1.93
C VAL A 106 -13.68 -14.04 3.34
N LEU A 107 -12.94 -13.37 4.23
CA LEU A 107 -13.41 -13.07 5.59
C LEU A 107 -14.60 -12.10 5.66
N TYR A 108 -14.80 -11.28 4.63
CA TYR A 108 -15.83 -10.22 4.61
C TYR A 108 -16.90 -10.43 3.51
N GLN A 109 -16.92 -11.61 2.87
CA GLN A 109 -18.03 -12.08 2.02
C GLN A 109 -19.10 -12.76 2.88
#